data_AF-A0A256XWJ7-F1
#
_entry.id   AF-A0A256XWJ7-F1
#
_cell.length_a   1.000
_cell.length_b   1.000
_cell.length_c   1.000
_cell.angle_alpha   90.00
_cell.angle_beta   90.00
_cell.angle_gamma   90.00
#
_symmetry.space_group_name_H-M   'P 1'
#
loop_
_entity.id
_entity.type
_entity.pdbx_description
1 polymer ?
#
loop_
_entity_poly.entity_id
_entity_poly.type
_entity_poly.pdbx_seq_one_letter_code
_entity_poly.pdbx_strand_id
1 'polypeptide(L)'
;MKRIKIKPKAYTALTQAVFANFAHRKGANTLSIITDTETGKIYPVPRELEHIDLACLLLHTNRKEFQEQRTIYLDKIEKLIPTIIEFSQDCTTVTGIITGVSGMELGYRIRHTENDLNNAHALAKQFIKNGDFEIDLTKDEIIMKFKKAA
;
A
#
# COMPACT_ATOMS: atom_id res chain seq x y z
N MET A 1 -25.20 4.09 3.47
CA MET A 1 -23.81 3.70 3.11
C MET A 1 -23.86 2.73 1.94
N LYS A 2 -23.21 3.03 0.81
CA LYS A 2 -23.00 2.02 -0.25
C LYS A 2 -22.13 0.90 0.34
N ARG A 3 -22.66 -0.33 0.38
CA ARG A 3 -21.86 -1.51 0.78
C ARG A 3 -20.77 -1.72 -0.28
N ILE A 4 -19.52 -1.44 0.07
CA ILE A 4 -18.37 -1.83 -0.75
C ILE A 4 -18.37 -3.36 -0.78
N LYS A 5 -18.61 -3.96 -1.95
CA LYS A 5 -18.64 -5.43 -2.14
C LYS A 5 -17.25 -6.05 -2.32
N ILE A 6 -16.21 -5.24 -2.27
CA ILE A 6 -14.83 -5.68 -2.49
C ILE A 6 -14.36 -6.41 -1.24
N LYS A 7 -13.97 -7.68 -1.40
CA LYS A 7 -13.22 -8.42 -0.38
C LYS A 7 -11.74 -8.29 -0.70
N PRO A 8 -10.93 -7.67 0.17
CA PRO A 8 -9.48 -7.60 -0.03
C PRO A 8 -8.90 -9.00 -0.21
N LYS A 9 -8.03 -9.16 -1.21
CA LYS A 9 -7.30 -10.40 -1.48
C LYS A 9 -5.81 -10.11 -1.43
N ALA A 10 -5.07 -10.97 -0.74
CA ALA A 10 -3.61 -10.89 -0.73
C ALA A 10 -3.03 -11.50 -2.01
N TYR A 11 -1.92 -10.92 -2.49
CA TYR A 11 -1.19 -11.39 -3.66
C TYR A 11 0.30 -11.54 -3.32
N THR A 12 0.96 -12.49 -3.97
CA THR A 12 2.37 -12.84 -3.75
C THR A 12 3.29 -12.41 -4.89
N ALA A 13 2.72 -11.98 -6.02
CA ALA A 13 3.43 -11.59 -7.23
C ALA A 13 2.70 -10.47 -7.99
N LEU A 14 3.46 -9.51 -8.52
CA LEU A 14 2.97 -8.47 -9.42
C LEU A 14 2.77 -9.05 -10.83
N THR A 15 1.63 -9.70 -11.04
CA THR A 15 1.29 -10.26 -12.36
C THR A 15 0.61 -9.23 -13.25
N GLN A 16 0.59 -9.48 -14.56
CA GLN A 16 -0.18 -8.66 -15.52
C GLN A 16 -1.66 -8.56 -15.13
N ALA A 17 -2.25 -9.63 -14.58
CA ALA A 17 -3.63 -9.64 -14.11
C ALA A 17 -3.85 -8.74 -12.89
N VAL A 18 -2.87 -8.67 -11.96
CA VAL A 18 -2.92 -7.72 -10.84
C VAL A 18 -2.85 -6.29 -11.38
N PHE A 19 -1.89 -6.02 -12.24
CA PHE A 19 -1.72 -4.69 -12.83
C PHE A 19 -3.00 -4.22 -13.55
N ALA A 20 -3.56 -5.03 -14.45
CA ALA A 20 -4.75 -4.69 -15.23
C ALA A 20 -5.97 -4.37 -14.34
N ASN A 21 -6.10 -5.02 -13.19
CA ASN A 21 -7.22 -4.83 -12.27
C ASN A 21 -7.06 -3.63 -11.32
N PHE A 22 -5.83 -3.29 -10.93
CA PHE A 22 -5.59 -2.37 -9.82
C PHE A 22 -4.78 -1.11 -10.19
N ALA A 23 -4.00 -1.13 -11.26
CA ALA A 23 -3.18 0.00 -11.69
C ALA A 23 -4.02 1.14 -12.31
N HIS A 24 -3.34 2.25 -12.62
CA HIS A 24 -3.92 3.46 -13.23
C HIS A 24 -4.91 4.21 -12.36
N ARG A 25 -4.75 4.06 -11.04
CA ARG A 25 -5.54 4.81 -10.08
C ARG A 25 -5.20 6.31 -10.20
N LYS A 26 -6.23 7.14 -10.40
CA LYS A 26 -6.09 8.60 -10.61
C LYS A 26 -5.30 8.99 -11.87
N GLY A 27 -5.22 8.12 -12.87
CA GLY A 27 -4.66 8.44 -14.19
C GLY A 27 -3.14 8.41 -14.30
N ALA A 28 -2.42 7.98 -13.26
CA ALA A 28 -0.96 7.80 -13.30
C ALA A 28 -0.59 6.35 -13.62
N ASN A 29 0.54 6.09 -14.27
CA ASN A 29 1.07 4.72 -14.50
C ASN A 29 1.66 4.15 -13.21
N THR A 30 0.80 3.97 -12.21
CA THR A 30 1.17 3.49 -10.89
C THR A 30 0.22 2.41 -10.40
N LEU A 31 0.75 1.55 -9.54
CA LEU A 31 0.01 0.63 -8.72
C LEU A 31 0.21 1.04 -7.25
N SER A 32 -0.89 1.25 -6.55
CA SER A 32 -0.88 1.48 -5.10
C SER A 32 -1.12 0.16 -4.37
N ILE A 33 -0.31 -0.16 -3.37
CA ILE A 33 -0.45 -1.35 -2.54
C ILE A 33 -0.42 -0.97 -1.05
N ILE A 34 -0.99 -1.83 -0.22
CA ILE A 34 -0.76 -1.87 1.22
C ILE A 34 0.02 -3.14 1.54
N THR A 35 1.14 -2.98 2.21
CA THR A 35 1.92 -4.07 2.79
C THR A 35 1.58 -4.20 4.26
N ASP A 36 1.18 -5.39 4.68
CA ASP A 36 0.97 -5.76 6.08
C ASP A 36 2.27 -6.34 6.64
N THR A 37 2.96 -5.58 7.49
CA THR A 37 4.27 -5.98 8.03
C THR A 37 4.19 -7.04 9.13
N GLU A 38 3.01 -7.29 9.69
CA GLU A 38 2.82 -8.38 10.67
C GLU A 38 2.65 -9.72 9.96
N THR A 39 1.91 -9.75 8.84
CA THR A 39 1.60 -11.00 8.14
C THR A 39 2.41 -11.23 6.86
N GLY A 40 3.16 -10.23 6.40
CA GLY A 40 3.91 -10.28 5.14
C GLY A 40 3.03 -10.24 3.89
N LYS A 41 1.74 -9.95 4.03
CA LYS A 41 0.77 -9.95 2.92
C LYS A 41 0.74 -8.61 2.20
N ILE A 42 0.48 -8.65 0.90
CA ILE A 42 0.38 -7.47 0.05
C ILE A 42 -1.01 -7.40 -0.57
N TYR A 43 -1.61 -6.23 -0.46
CA TYR A 43 -2.97 -5.94 -0.92
C TYR A 43 -2.94 -4.77 -1.91
N PRO A 44 -3.17 -5.01 -3.21
CA PRO A 44 -3.41 -3.95 -4.17
C PRO A 44 -4.62 -3.10 -3.77
N VAL A 45 -4.51 -1.79 -3.93
CA VAL A 45 -5.56 -0.82 -3.59
C VAL A 45 -6.52 -0.70 -4.79
N PRO A 46 -7.81 -1.06 -4.65
CA PRO A 46 -8.80 -0.89 -5.71
C PRO A 46 -8.91 0.57 -6.17
N ARG A 47 -9.24 0.78 -7.45
CA ARG A 47 -9.29 2.10 -8.10
C ARG A 47 -10.23 3.08 -7.39
N GLU A 48 -11.32 2.56 -6.84
CA GLU A 48 -12.39 3.28 -6.13
C GLU A 48 -12.11 3.55 -4.65
N LEU A 49 -11.04 2.99 -4.09
CA LEU A 49 -10.69 3.11 -2.67
C LEU A 49 -9.44 3.98 -2.47
N GLU A 50 -9.37 4.72 -1.36
CA GLU A 50 -8.12 5.26 -0.83
C GLU A 50 -7.40 4.20 0.04
N HIS A 51 -6.10 4.38 0.30
CA HIS A 51 -5.34 3.49 1.19
C HIS A 51 -6.03 3.29 2.55
N ILE A 52 -6.53 4.38 3.15
CA ILE A 52 -7.23 4.29 4.44
C ILE A 52 -8.53 3.46 4.37
N ASP A 53 -9.25 3.45 3.22
CA ASP A 53 -10.44 2.61 3.08
C ASP A 53 -10.05 1.14 3.12
N LEU A 54 -9.03 0.78 2.33
CA LEU A 54 -8.55 -0.59 2.28
C LEU A 54 -8.00 -1.02 3.64
N ALA A 55 -7.20 -0.18 4.31
CA ALA A 55 -6.69 -0.44 5.64
C ALA A 55 -7.81 -0.69 6.66
N CYS A 56 -8.86 0.15 6.66
CA CYS A 56 -10.02 -0.07 7.52
C CYS A 56 -10.76 -1.38 7.20
N LEU A 57 -10.93 -1.71 5.91
CA LEU A 57 -11.57 -2.96 5.49
C LEU A 57 -10.77 -4.19 5.95
N LEU A 58 -9.44 -4.15 5.88
CA LEU A 58 -8.56 -5.21 6.37
C LEU A 58 -8.68 -5.41 7.89
N LEU A 59 -8.96 -4.34 8.63
CA LEU A 59 -9.20 -4.37 10.07
C LEU A 59 -10.67 -4.60 10.45
N HIS A 60 -11.52 -4.94 9.48
CA HIS A 60 -12.97 -5.16 9.67
C HIS A 60 -13.71 -3.95 10.28
N THR A 61 -13.25 -2.74 9.97
CA THR A 61 -13.84 -1.47 10.43
C THR A 61 -14.12 -0.53 9.25
N ASN A 62 -14.49 0.73 9.54
CA ASN A 62 -14.64 1.80 8.56
C ASN A 62 -13.98 3.09 9.07
N ARG A 63 -13.82 4.10 8.20
CA ARG A 63 -13.13 5.35 8.57
C ARG A 63 -13.69 6.05 9.81
N LYS A 64 -15.02 6.08 9.95
CA LYS A 64 -15.70 6.76 11.06
C LYS A 64 -15.41 6.03 12.37
N GLU A 65 -15.65 4.73 12.37
CA GLU A 65 -15.40 3.89 13.54
C GLU A 65 -13.92 3.87 13.93
N PHE A 66 -13.01 3.79 12.95
CA PHE A 66 -11.57 3.91 13.19
C PHE A 66 -11.21 5.23 13.90
N GLN A 67 -11.82 6.36 13.50
CA GLN A 67 -11.57 7.64 14.17
C GLN A 67 -12.14 7.68 15.60
N GLU A 68 -13.35 7.15 15.81
CA GLU A 68 -14.01 7.10 17.12
C GLU A 68 -13.29 6.16 18.10
N GLN A 69 -12.74 5.06 17.60
CA GLN A 69 -12.08 4.00 18.39
C GLN A 69 -10.57 3.92 18.10
N ARG A 70 -9.94 5.05 17.77
CA ARG A 70 -8.57 5.11 17.27
C ARG A 70 -7.57 4.36 18.16
N THR A 71 -7.69 4.48 19.48
CA THR A 71 -6.78 3.83 20.44
C THR A 71 -6.79 2.30 20.34
N ILE A 72 -7.88 1.70 19.87
CA ILE A 72 -8.03 0.25 19.72
C ILE A 72 -7.34 -0.25 18.44
N TYR A 73 -7.38 0.56 17.38
CA TYR A 73 -6.92 0.16 16.04
C TYR A 73 -5.55 0.71 15.67
N LEU A 74 -4.99 1.65 16.44
CA LEU A 74 -3.78 2.38 16.08
C LEU A 74 -2.59 1.44 15.84
N ASP A 75 -2.31 0.54 16.79
CA ASP A 75 -1.16 -0.35 16.69
C ASP A 75 -1.24 -1.26 15.46
N LYS A 76 -2.45 -1.69 15.08
CA LYS A 76 -2.69 -2.55 13.92
C LYS A 76 -2.58 -1.80 12.60
N ILE A 77 -3.16 -0.59 12.52
CA ILE A 77 -3.16 0.17 11.27
C ILE A 77 -1.77 0.71 10.93
N GLU A 78 -0.91 0.92 11.92
CA GLU A 78 0.48 1.33 11.73
C GLU A 78 1.35 0.23 11.10
N LYS A 79 0.87 -1.01 11.08
CA LYS A 79 1.50 -2.14 10.37
C LYS A 79 1.07 -2.27 8.92
N LEU A 80 0.05 -1.51 8.52
CA LEU A 80 -0.44 -1.45 7.15
C LEU A 80 0.22 -0.25 6.46
N ILE A 81 1.26 -0.51 5.67
CA ILE A 81 2.11 0.53 5.08
C ILE A 81 1.80 0.67 3.59
N PRO A 82 1.48 1.89 3.12
CA PRO A 82 1.24 2.12 1.71
C PRO A 82 2.56 2.18 0.95
N THR A 83 2.58 1.59 -0.24
CA THR A 83 3.66 1.68 -1.20
C THR A 83 3.10 1.97 -2.58
N ILE A 84 3.77 2.86 -3.31
CA ILE A 84 3.47 3.18 -4.71
C ILE A 84 4.53 2.52 -5.57
N ILE A 85 4.10 1.80 -6.59
CA ILE A 85 4.93 1.21 -7.63
C ILE A 85 4.70 2.02 -8.91
N GLU A 86 5.74 2.63 -9.45
CA GLU A 86 5.71 3.39 -10.70
C GLU A 86 6.16 2.52 -11.87
N PHE A 87 5.54 2.74 -13.03
CA PHE A 87 5.85 2.02 -14.27
C PHE A 87 6.29 3.00 -15.36
N SER A 88 6.99 2.46 -16.36
CA SER A 88 7.28 3.13 -17.62
C SER A 88 6.00 3.57 -18.35
N GLN A 89 6.14 4.42 -19.36
CA GLN A 89 4.98 4.93 -20.12
C GLN A 89 4.20 3.81 -20.83
N ASP A 90 4.90 2.82 -21.34
CA ASP A 90 4.35 1.62 -22.01
C ASP A 90 3.92 0.52 -21.02
N CYS A 91 4.11 0.74 -19.70
CA CYS A 91 3.70 -0.17 -18.62
C CYS A 91 4.32 -1.58 -18.70
N THR A 92 5.54 -1.68 -19.21
CA THR A 92 6.28 -2.95 -19.32
C THR A 92 7.34 -3.10 -18.22
N THR A 93 7.87 -1.98 -17.73
CA THR A 93 8.96 -1.91 -16.76
C THR A 93 8.52 -1.21 -15.48
N VAL A 94 8.86 -1.77 -14.33
CA VAL A 94 8.77 -1.09 -13.03
C VAL A 94 9.96 -0.16 -12.89
N THR A 95 9.66 1.13 -12.74
CA THR A 95 10.66 2.22 -12.72
C THR A 95 10.80 2.88 -11.36
N GLY A 96 9.86 2.66 -10.44
CA GLY A 96 9.86 3.30 -9.13
C GLY A 96 9.18 2.49 -8.03
N ILE A 97 9.73 2.54 -6.82
CA ILE A 97 9.10 2.03 -5.60
C ILE A 97 9.22 3.11 -4.52
N ILE A 98 8.09 3.56 -3.98
CA ILE A 98 8.03 4.64 -2.98
C ILE A 98 7.17 4.17 -1.81
N THR A 99 7.77 4.00 -0.64
CA THR A 99 7.11 3.46 0.57
C THR A 99 6.96 4.52 1.65
N GLY A 100 5.87 4.45 2.42
CA GLY A 100 5.72 5.24 3.67
C GLY A 100 5.17 6.66 3.50
N VAL A 101 4.55 6.94 2.36
CA VAL A 101 3.87 8.23 2.14
C VAL A 101 2.55 8.06 1.41
N SER A 102 1.45 8.44 2.07
CA SER A 102 0.14 8.57 1.44
C SER A 102 -0.77 9.56 2.19
N GLY A 103 -1.99 9.73 1.67
CA GLY A 103 -3.04 10.47 2.37
C GLY A 103 -3.48 9.82 3.70
N MET A 104 -3.16 8.55 3.92
CA MET A 104 -3.43 7.83 5.17
C MET A 104 -2.63 8.42 6.34
N GLU A 105 -1.32 8.58 6.17
CA GLU A 105 -0.41 9.10 7.19
C GLU A 105 -0.65 10.59 7.46
N LEU A 106 -0.94 11.37 6.41
CA LEU A 106 -1.23 12.80 6.52
C LEU A 106 -2.60 13.05 7.13
N GLY A 107 -3.66 12.46 6.54
CA GLY A 107 -5.04 12.74 6.91
C GLY A 107 -5.47 12.11 8.24
N TYR A 108 -4.87 10.98 8.61
CA TYR A 108 -5.25 10.22 9.80
C TYR A 108 -4.15 10.18 10.86
N ARG A 109 -3.03 10.88 10.65
CA ARG A 109 -1.90 10.97 11.59
C ARG A 109 -1.35 9.59 11.98
N ILE A 110 -1.34 8.65 11.04
CA ILE A 110 -0.74 7.32 11.25
C ILE A 110 0.79 7.49 11.16
N ARG A 111 1.52 6.75 12.00
CA ARG A 111 2.98 6.84 12.12
C ARG A 111 3.58 5.45 12.12
N HIS A 112 4.62 5.23 11.34
CA HIS A 112 5.23 3.91 11.17
C HIS A 112 6.58 3.86 11.88
N THR A 113 7.00 2.69 12.35
CA THR A 113 8.39 2.53 12.78
C THR A 113 9.30 2.45 11.56
N GLU A 114 10.58 2.80 11.72
CA GLU A 114 11.57 2.63 10.66
C GLU A 114 11.69 1.16 10.22
N ASN A 115 11.64 0.24 11.17
CA ASN A 115 11.69 -1.19 10.90
C ASN A 115 10.49 -1.66 10.05
N ASP A 116 9.27 -1.20 10.37
CA ASP A 116 8.10 -1.53 9.57
C ASP A 116 8.22 -0.93 8.15
N LEU A 117 8.70 0.31 8.01
CA LEU A 117 8.92 0.93 6.69
C LEU A 117 9.92 0.15 5.83
N ASN A 118 11.05 -0.26 6.41
CA ASN A 118 12.06 -1.07 5.74
C ASN A 118 11.49 -2.45 5.35
N ASN A 119 10.74 -3.10 6.25
CA ASN A 119 10.10 -4.38 5.97
C ASN A 119 9.07 -4.28 4.85
N ALA A 120 8.23 -3.24 4.89
CA ALA A 120 7.21 -3.01 3.87
C ALA A 120 7.83 -2.80 2.48
N HIS A 121 8.92 -2.06 2.42
CA HIS A 121 9.66 -1.80 1.19
C HIS A 121 10.32 -3.07 0.65
N ALA A 122 10.95 -3.87 1.51
CA ALA A 122 11.53 -5.16 1.12
C ALA A 122 10.49 -6.14 0.58
N LEU A 123 9.32 -6.23 1.23
CA LEU A 123 8.19 -7.04 0.78
C LEU A 123 7.66 -6.57 -0.58
N ALA A 124 7.54 -5.25 -0.80
CA ALA A 124 7.14 -4.70 -2.10
C ALA A 124 8.13 -5.09 -3.21
N LYS A 125 9.44 -5.01 -2.94
CA LYS A 125 10.48 -5.45 -3.88
C LYS A 125 10.37 -6.94 -4.18
N GLN A 126 10.12 -7.77 -3.18
CA GLN A 126 9.92 -9.22 -3.37
C GLN A 126 8.70 -9.52 -4.24
N PHE A 127 7.59 -8.82 -3.99
CA PHE A 127 6.37 -8.93 -4.78
C PHE A 127 6.55 -8.59 -6.26
N ILE A 128 7.35 -7.55 -6.54
CA ILE A 128 7.71 -7.17 -7.91
C ILE A 128 8.63 -8.24 -8.53
N LYS A 129 9.66 -8.68 -7.81
CA LYS A 129 10.60 -9.73 -8.27
C LYS A 129 9.93 -11.07 -8.59
N ASN A 130 8.84 -11.38 -7.90
CA ASN A 130 8.05 -12.59 -8.15
C ASN A 130 7.06 -12.44 -9.31
N GLY A 131 6.97 -11.25 -9.91
CA GLY A 131 5.98 -10.88 -10.93
C GLY A 131 6.46 -11.03 -12.37
N ASP A 132 5.67 -10.43 -13.27
CA ASP A 132 5.83 -10.58 -14.73
C ASP A 132 6.52 -9.38 -15.39
N PHE A 133 6.93 -8.36 -14.62
CA PHE A 133 7.43 -7.09 -15.15
C PHE A 133 8.96 -7.02 -15.09
N GLU A 134 9.55 -6.37 -16.08
CA GLU A 134 10.97 -5.99 -16.01
C GLU A 134 11.19 -4.96 -14.91
N ILE A 135 12.38 -4.93 -14.34
CA ILE A 135 12.73 -4.04 -13.23
C ILE A 135 13.93 -3.19 -13.66
N ASP A 136 13.71 -1.88 -13.79
CA ASP A 136 14.75 -0.88 -14.03
C ASP A 136 14.47 0.34 -13.16
N LEU A 137 14.82 0.23 -11.88
CA LEU A 137 14.45 1.22 -10.86
C LEU A 137 15.28 2.49 -11.03
N THR A 138 14.60 3.56 -11.41
CA THR A 138 15.09 4.94 -11.33
C THR A 138 14.77 5.57 -9.97
N LYS A 139 13.83 5.01 -9.22
CA LYS A 139 13.48 5.40 -7.84
C LYS A 139 13.29 4.16 -6.95
N ASP A 140 13.94 4.16 -5.80
CA ASP A 140 13.86 3.09 -4.80
C ASP A 140 13.94 3.75 -3.41
N GLU A 141 12.79 4.26 -2.94
CA GLU A 141 12.73 5.25 -1.86
C GLU A 141 11.83 4.81 -0.70
N ILE A 142 12.29 5.13 0.51
CA ILE A 142 11.52 5.05 1.75
C ILE A 142 11.39 6.45 2.32
N ILE A 143 10.16 6.95 2.40
CA ILE A 143 9.89 8.30 2.88
C ILE A 143 9.65 8.29 4.39
N MET A 144 10.61 8.80 5.15
CA MET A 144 10.58 8.79 6.63
C MET A 144 9.76 9.93 7.26
N LYS A 145 8.99 10.68 6.47
CA LYS A 145 8.24 11.88 6.90
C LYS A 145 7.28 11.61 8.07
N PHE A 146 6.73 10.40 8.15
CA PHE A 146 5.76 9.99 9.15
C PHE A 146 6.27 8.86 10.04
N LYS A 147 7.59 8.80 10.24
CA LYS A 147 8.23 7.86 11.18
C LYS A 147 7.85 8.21 12.63
N LYS A 148 7.66 7.20 13.48
CA LYS A 148 7.56 7.38 14.94
C LYS A 148 8.86 7.93 15.51
N ALA A 149 8.77 8.84 16.48
CA ALA A 149 9.94 9.21 17.26
C ALA A 149 10.46 7.96 18.00
N ALA A 150 11.77 7.80 18.02
CA ALA A 150 12.45 6.76 18.78
C ALA A 150 12.32 7.01 20.29
#